data_AF-A0A3D5Q254-F1
#
_entry.id   AF-A0A3D5Q254-F1
#
_cell.length_a   1.000
_cell.length_b   1.000
_cell.length_c   1.000
_cell.angle_alpha   90.00
_cell.angle_beta   90.00
_cell.angle_gamma   90.00
#
_symmetry.space_group_name_H-M   'P 1'
#
loop_
_entity.id
_entity.type
_entity.pdbx_description
1 polymer ?
#
loop_
_entity_poly.entity_id
_entity_poly.type
_entity_poly.pdbx_seq_one_letter_code
_entity_poly.pdbx_strand_id
1 'polypeptide(L)'
;MNLNDRAAGGLLALACGDALANHVEFSPRGSYQITGVDNRNGPLPIGQWSDDTGLALCLGESLLTEGGFNAKDQMIRYEGFYERGEGWPGKYRLAPGNTLAQALKQFKYTDEPFCGSTHPLAAGNGGLMRLLPAVLA
;
A
#
# COMPACT_ATOMS: atom_id res chain seq x y z
N MET A 1 12.44 17.07 -18.26
CA MET A 1 11.66 16.05 -17.55
C MET A 1 10.53 15.58 -18.46
N ASN A 2 10.60 14.35 -18.93
CA ASN A 2 9.61 13.71 -19.82
C ASN A 2 8.52 12.98 -19.00
N LEU A 3 7.59 12.28 -19.66
CA LEU A 3 6.53 11.52 -18.99
C LEU A 3 7.07 10.34 -18.17
N ASN A 4 8.08 9.63 -18.67
CA ASN A 4 8.70 8.52 -17.95
C ASN A 4 9.39 9.00 -16.66
N ASP A 5 10.06 10.15 -16.70
CA ASP A 5 10.68 10.77 -15.52
C ASP A 5 9.61 11.09 -14.45
N ARG A 6 8.44 11.56 -14.87
CA ARG A 6 7.31 11.86 -13.97
C ARG A 6 6.69 10.59 -13.40
N ALA A 7 6.52 9.56 -14.21
CA ALA A 7 5.98 8.27 -13.79
C ALA A 7 6.90 7.59 -12.77
N ALA A 8 8.19 7.46 -13.11
CA ALA A 8 9.20 6.91 -12.22
C ALA A 8 9.35 7.74 -10.94
N GLY A 9 9.41 9.08 -11.09
CA GLY A 9 9.46 10.00 -9.95
C GLY A 9 8.23 9.90 -9.05
N GLY A 10 7.05 9.68 -9.60
CA GLY A 10 5.82 9.47 -8.84
C GLY A 10 5.84 8.19 -8.00
N LEU A 11 6.26 7.07 -8.60
CA LEU A 11 6.37 5.78 -7.87
C LEU A 11 7.43 5.86 -6.78
N LEU A 12 8.58 6.49 -7.07
CA LEU A 12 9.63 6.73 -6.07
C LEU A 12 9.15 7.67 -4.97
N ALA A 13 8.43 8.74 -5.30
CA ALA A 13 7.90 9.68 -4.31
C ALA A 13 6.85 9.03 -3.39
N LEU A 14 6.01 8.14 -3.92
CA LEU A 14 5.10 7.32 -3.13
C LEU A 14 5.87 6.50 -2.10
N ALA A 15 6.88 5.73 -2.54
CA ALA A 15 7.68 4.88 -1.66
C ALA A 15 8.52 5.65 -0.64
N CYS A 16 9.15 6.76 -1.07
CA CYS A 16 9.92 7.61 -0.18
C CYS A 16 9.03 8.32 0.85
N GLY A 17 7.85 8.80 0.44
CA GLY A 17 6.89 9.45 1.33
C GLY A 17 6.36 8.51 2.40
N ASP A 18 5.98 7.29 2.00
CA ASP A 18 5.59 6.20 2.89
C ASP A 18 6.71 5.88 3.90
N ALA A 19 7.91 5.53 3.42
CA ALA A 19 9.04 5.20 4.28
C ALA A 19 9.43 6.33 5.27
N LEU A 20 9.26 7.60 4.85
CA LEU A 20 9.53 8.76 5.68
C LEU A 20 8.47 8.93 6.79
N ALA A 21 7.22 8.56 6.55
CA ALA A 21 6.12 8.77 7.48
C ALA A 21 6.02 7.70 8.59
N ASN A 22 6.57 6.51 8.35
CA ASN A 22 6.39 5.33 9.21
C ASN A 22 6.76 5.53 10.70
N HIS A 23 7.70 6.42 11.02
CA HIS A 23 8.11 6.66 12.41
C HIS A 23 7.31 7.75 13.15
N VAL A 24 6.45 8.48 12.44
CA VAL A 24 5.57 9.53 12.99
C VAL A 24 4.09 9.22 12.84
N GLU A 25 3.75 8.05 12.30
CA GLU A 25 2.36 7.61 12.26
C GLU A 25 1.74 7.65 13.66
N PHE A 26 0.49 8.12 13.76
CA PHE A 26 -0.24 8.34 15.01
C PHE A 26 0.36 9.38 15.98
N SER A 27 1.42 10.10 15.59
CA SER A 27 1.99 11.15 16.42
C SER A 27 1.18 12.45 16.33
N PRO A 28 1.03 13.21 17.44
CA PRO A 28 0.40 14.52 17.40
C PRO A 28 1.09 15.48 16.43
N ARG A 29 0.33 16.30 15.73
CA ARG A 29 0.89 17.32 14.83
C ARG A 29 1.83 18.25 15.62
N GLY A 30 3.05 18.43 15.11
CA GLY A 30 4.07 19.29 15.72
C GLY A 30 4.89 18.62 16.83
N SER A 31 4.61 17.36 17.20
CA SER A 31 5.43 16.63 18.18
C SER A 31 6.76 16.15 17.62
N TYR A 32 6.93 16.16 16.29
CA TYR A 32 8.13 15.70 15.62
C TYR A 32 8.50 16.60 14.44
N GLN A 33 9.80 16.81 14.25
CA GLN A 33 10.35 17.45 13.07
C GLN A 33 11.09 16.40 12.24
N ILE A 34 10.56 16.10 11.06
CA ILE A 34 11.20 15.19 10.12
C ILE A 34 12.44 15.89 9.54
N THR A 35 13.62 15.35 9.85
CA THR A 35 14.92 15.87 9.37
C THR A 35 15.64 14.90 8.42
N GLY A 36 15.07 13.69 8.24
CA GLY A 36 15.57 12.63 7.38
C GLY A 36 14.75 11.36 7.58
N VAL A 37 15.16 10.27 6.92
CA VAL A 37 14.58 8.95 7.15
C VAL A 37 15.18 8.37 8.43
N ASP A 38 14.33 8.06 9.40
CA ASP A 38 14.72 7.41 10.66
C ASP A 38 13.67 6.37 11.09
N ASN A 39 13.97 5.67 12.19
CA ASN A 39 13.11 4.62 12.75
C ASN A 39 12.95 4.74 14.27
N ARG A 40 13.15 5.92 14.86
CA ARG A 40 13.32 6.03 16.33
C ARG A 40 12.15 5.47 17.13
N ASN A 41 10.94 5.47 16.55
CA ASN A 41 9.72 4.95 17.16
C ASN A 41 8.84 4.13 16.18
N GLY A 42 9.32 3.87 14.96
CA GLY A 42 8.56 3.17 13.93
C GLY A 42 8.73 1.65 14.03
N PRO A 43 7.70 0.86 13.69
CA PRO A 43 7.79 -0.61 13.70
C PRO A 43 8.67 -1.17 12.57
N LEU A 44 9.07 -0.33 11.61
CA LEU A 44 9.80 -0.72 10.42
C LEU A 44 11.26 -0.21 10.42
N PRO A 45 12.21 -0.95 9.82
CA PRO A 45 13.59 -0.49 9.58
C PRO A 45 13.67 0.84 8.81
N ILE A 46 14.78 1.55 8.98
CA ILE A 46 15.07 2.80 8.25
C ILE A 46 14.99 2.54 6.73
N GLY A 47 14.16 3.34 6.04
CA GLY A 47 13.97 3.25 4.59
C GLY A 47 13.00 2.17 4.13
N GLN A 48 12.46 1.36 5.05
CA GLN A 48 11.43 0.39 4.70
C GLN A 48 10.06 1.10 4.59
N TRP A 49 9.41 0.90 3.46
CA TRP A 49 8.03 1.33 3.19
C TRP A 49 6.99 0.32 3.73
N SER A 50 5.73 0.76 3.84
CA SER A 50 4.61 0.04 4.46
C SER A 50 3.64 -0.55 3.42
N ASP A 51 2.38 -0.75 3.79
CA ASP A 51 1.35 -1.26 2.89
C ASP A 51 0.91 -0.24 1.82
N ASP A 52 1.10 1.06 2.01
CA ASP A 52 0.87 2.07 0.96
C ASP A 52 1.64 1.69 -0.33
N THR A 53 2.95 1.49 -0.20
CA THR A 53 3.82 1.08 -1.31
C THR A 53 3.60 -0.37 -1.70
N GLY A 54 3.46 -1.27 -0.73
CA GLY A 54 3.29 -2.69 -1.01
C GLY A 54 2.06 -2.97 -1.86
N LEU A 55 0.91 -2.37 -1.51
CA LEU A 55 -0.33 -2.54 -2.26
C LEU A 55 -0.30 -1.80 -3.59
N ALA A 56 0.43 -0.68 -3.71
CA ALA A 56 0.67 -0.06 -5.00
C ALA A 56 1.45 -1.00 -5.93
N LEU A 57 2.52 -1.66 -5.43
CA LEU A 57 3.28 -2.63 -6.21
C LEU A 57 2.42 -3.83 -6.61
N CYS A 58 1.62 -4.39 -5.70
CA CYS A 58 0.69 -5.47 -6.03
C CYS A 58 -0.29 -5.08 -7.16
N LEU A 59 -0.84 -3.86 -7.15
CA LEU A 59 -1.69 -3.37 -8.23
C LEU A 59 -0.91 -3.24 -9.55
N GLY A 60 0.29 -2.65 -9.51
CA GLY A 60 1.12 -2.50 -10.70
C GLY A 60 1.49 -3.85 -11.33
N GLU A 61 1.87 -4.83 -10.51
CA GLU A 61 2.15 -6.19 -10.99
C GLU A 61 0.92 -6.86 -11.60
N SER A 62 -0.26 -6.68 -10.99
CA SER A 62 -1.53 -7.19 -11.54
C SER A 62 -1.82 -6.60 -12.92
N LEU A 63 -1.74 -5.26 -13.04
CA LEU A 63 -1.96 -4.56 -14.32
C LEU A 63 -1.02 -5.05 -15.41
N LEU A 64 0.26 -5.25 -15.09
CA LEU A 64 1.26 -5.73 -16.03
C LEU A 64 1.06 -7.21 -16.40
N THR A 65 0.76 -8.08 -15.42
CA THR A 65 0.62 -9.53 -15.64
C THR A 65 -0.63 -9.84 -16.44
N GLU A 66 -1.74 -9.17 -16.12
CA GLU A 66 -3.05 -9.42 -16.72
C GLU A 66 -3.26 -8.59 -18.00
N GLY A 67 -2.36 -7.66 -18.32
CA GLY A 67 -2.51 -6.75 -19.46
C GLY A 67 -3.69 -5.77 -19.31
N GLY A 68 -4.09 -5.47 -18.07
CA GLY A 68 -5.26 -4.65 -17.76
C GLY A 68 -5.76 -4.85 -16.33
N PHE A 69 -6.90 -4.23 -16.01
CA PHE A 69 -7.48 -4.34 -14.67
C PHE A 69 -8.20 -5.67 -14.45
N ASN A 70 -7.67 -6.48 -13.52
CA ASN A 70 -8.30 -7.69 -13.02
C ASN A 70 -8.47 -7.61 -11.49
N ALA A 71 -9.69 -7.34 -11.04
CA ALA A 71 -9.99 -7.17 -9.61
C ALA A 71 -9.68 -8.42 -8.77
N LYS A 72 -9.82 -9.62 -9.36
CA LYS A 72 -9.56 -10.87 -8.66
C LYS A 72 -8.07 -11.13 -8.48
N ASP A 73 -7.26 -10.95 -9.53
CA ASP A 73 -5.80 -11.07 -9.42
C ASP A 73 -5.24 -10.04 -8.44
N GLN A 74 -5.75 -8.81 -8.47
CA GLN A 74 -5.41 -7.76 -7.51
C GLN A 74 -5.66 -8.20 -6.05
N MET A 75 -6.82 -8.80 -5.76
CA MET A 75 -7.16 -9.28 -4.41
C MET A 75 -6.29 -10.48 -3.98
N ILE A 76 -5.96 -11.39 -4.89
CA ILE A 76 -5.04 -12.52 -4.63
C ILE A 76 -3.64 -12.03 -4.24
N ARG A 77 -3.15 -10.97 -4.90
CA ARG A 77 -1.85 -10.36 -4.57
C ARG A 77 -1.89 -9.63 -3.24
N TYR A 78 -2.97 -8.91 -2.92
CA TYR A 78 -3.14 -8.30 -1.61
C TYR A 78 -3.19 -9.35 -0.48
N GLU A 79 -3.91 -10.45 -0.69
CA GLU A 79 -3.88 -11.59 0.23
C GLU A 79 -2.46 -12.16 0.37
N GLY A 80 -1.75 -12.36 -0.74
CA GLY A 80 -0.37 -12.82 -0.75
C GLY A 80 0.60 -11.92 -0.01
N PHE A 81 0.45 -10.61 -0.17
CA PHE A 81 1.22 -9.61 0.52
C PHE A 81 1.09 -9.76 2.04
N TYR A 82 -0.12 -9.89 2.58
CA TYR A 82 -0.31 -9.99 4.03
C TYR A 82 -0.14 -11.41 4.59
N GLU A 83 -0.68 -12.44 3.93
CA GLU A 83 -0.68 -13.81 4.47
C GLU A 83 0.63 -14.54 4.22
N ARG A 84 1.22 -14.38 3.04
CA ARG A 84 2.43 -15.09 2.62
C ARG A 84 3.68 -14.20 2.73
N GLY A 85 3.48 -12.89 2.75
CA GLY A 85 4.57 -11.92 2.81
C GLY A 85 5.24 -11.69 1.46
N GLU A 86 4.53 -11.96 0.37
CA GLU A 86 5.01 -11.70 -0.99
C GLU A 86 5.24 -10.21 -1.18
N GLY A 87 6.34 -9.81 -1.81
CA GLY A 87 6.63 -8.40 -2.08
C GLY A 87 7.08 -7.55 -0.88
N TRP A 88 7.10 -8.07 0.35
CA TRP A 88 7.66 -7.30 1.48
C TRP A 88 9.17 -7.07 1.32
N PRO A 89 9.67 -5.84 1.55
CA PRO A 89 11.08 -5.49 1.43
C PRO A 89 11.95 -6.02 2.60
N GLY A 90 11.36 -6.70 3.59
CA GLY A 90 12.07 -7.13 4.79
C GLY A 90 11.33 -8.16 5.64
N LYS A 91 11.92 -8.49 6.80
CA LYS A 91 11.36 -9.47 7.75
C LYS A 91 10.20 -8.91 8.59
N TYR A 92 10.14 -7.58 8.74
CA TYR A 92 9.10 -6.89 9.51
C TYR A 92 7.92 -6.59 8.60
N ARG A 93 6.73 -7.00 9.03
CA ARG A 93 5.47 -6.89 8.27
C ARG A 93 4.44 -6.23 9.18
N LEU A 94 3.63 -5.35 8.59
CA LEU A 94 2.50 -4.73 9.28
C LEU A 94 1.22 -5.51 9.03
N ALA A 95 0.27 -5.37 9.95
CA ALA A 95 -1.09 -5.88 9.76
C ALA A 95 -1.88 -4.95 8.82
N PRO A 96 -2.85 -5.47 8.04
CA PRO A 96 -3.71 -4.64 7.22
C PRO A 96 -4.58 -3.71 8.06
N GLY A 97 -4.87 -2.52 7.53
CA GLY A 97 -5.91 -1.66 8.08
C GLY A 97 -7.29 -2.36 8.12
N ASN A 98 -8.14 -1.98 9.07
CA ASN A 98 -9.40 -2.68 9.38
C ASN A 98 -10.31 -2.91 8.17
N THR A 99 -10.50 -1.90 7.32
CA THR A 99 -11.37 -2.01 6.12
C THR A 99 -10.82 -3.04 5.13
N LEU A 100 -9.50 -3.03 4.90
CA LEU A 100 -8.87 -3.97 4.00
C LEU A 100 -8.85 -5.39 4.58
N ALA A 101 -8.57 -5.52 5.88
CA ALA A 101 -8.62 -6.80 6.58
C ALA A 101 -10.00 -7.47 6.44
N GLN A 102 -11.08 -6.69 6.58
CA GLN A 102 -12.44 -7.18 6.39
C GLN A 102 -12.71 -7.58 4.94
N ALA A 103 -12.28 -6.79 3.96
CA ALA A 103 -12.42 -7.11 2.55
C ALA A 103 -11.66 -8.40 2.18
N LEU A 104 -10.40 -8.53 2.57
CA LEU A 104 -9.60 -9.75 2.33
C LEU A 104 -10.25 -10.98 2.96
N LYS A 105 -10.78 -10.84 4.19
CA LYS A 105 -11.52 -11.92 4.84
C LYS A 105 -12.76 -12.32 4.03
N GLN A 106 -13.55 -11.36 3.57
CA GLN A 106 -14.74 -11.65 2.76
C GLN A 106 -14.35 -12.33 1.44
N PHE A 107 -13.39 -11.76 0.72
CA PHE A 107 -12.86 -12.34 -0.52
C PHE A 107 -12.44 -13.80 -0.35
N LYS A 108 -11.73 -14.13 0.74
CA LYS A 108 -11.30 -15.51 1.01
C LYS A 108 -12.45 -16.50 1.18
N TYR A 109 -13.61 -16.04 1.68
CA TYR A 109 -14.78 -16.89 1.86
C TYR A 109 -15.69 -16.93 0.64
N THR A 110 -15.78 -15.84 -0.13
CA THR A 110 -16.78 -15.69 -1.19
C THR A 110 -16.21 -15.76 -2.59
N ASP A 111 -14.90 -15.58 -2.75
CA ASP A 111 -14.20 -15.38 -4.03
C ASP A 111 -14.70 -14.14 -4.81
N GLU A 112 -15.45 -13.24 -4.16
CA GLU A 112 -15.97 -12.00 -4.74
C GLU A 112 -14.96 -10.84 -4.56
N PRO A 113 -14.33 -10.34 -5.63
CA PRO A 113 -13.29 -9.31 -5.51
C PRO A 113 -13.83 -7.93 -5.08
N PHE A 114 -15.10 -7.62 -5.33
CA PHE A 114 -15.71 -6.33 -4.94
C PHE A 114 -16.40 -6.43 -3.57
N CYS A 115 -15.67 -6.90 -2.56
CA CYS A 115 -16.17 -7.19 -1.22
C CYS A 115 -15.88 -6.11 -0.15
N GLY A 116 -15.53 -4.89 -0.59
CA GLY A 116 -15.32 -3.75 0.30
C GLY A 116 -16.62 -3.25 0.96
N SER A 117 -16.50 -2.66 2.14
CA SER A 117 -17.64 -2.02 2.83
C SER A 117 -18.10 -0.76 2.08
N THR A 118 -19.41 -0.61 1.92
CA THR A 118 -20.05 0.62 1.38
C THR A 118 -20.43 1.61 2.48
N HIS A 119 -20.14 1.30 3.75
CA HIS A 119 -20.50 2.15 4.88
C HIS A 119 -19.66 3.44 4.88
N PRO A 120 -20.23 4.64 5.13
CA PRO A 120 -19.48 5.90 5.09
C PRO A 120 -18.26 5.96 6.04
N LEU A 121 -18.33 5.28 7.18
CA LEU A 121 -17.22 5.19 8.13
C LEU A 121 -16.05 4.29 7.66
N ALA A 122 -16.19 3.60 6.52
CA ALA A 122 -15.11 2.82 5.92
C ALA A 122 -14.26 3.64 4.92
N ALA A 123 -14.53 4.94 4.78
CA ALA A 123 -13.86 5.86 3.85
C ALA A 123 -12.43 6.27 4.31
N GLY A 124 -11.56 5.28 4.49
CA GLY A 124 -10.14 5.49 4.76
C GLY A 124 -9.31 5.83 3.52
N ASN A 125 -8.00 6.04 3.71
CA ASN A 125 -7.05 6.33 2.63
C ASN A 125 -6.68 5.13 1.74
N GLY A 126 -7.06 3.89 2.13
CA GLY A 126 -6.61 2.64 1.51
C GLY A 126 -6.81 2.52 0.00
N GLY A 127 -7.81 3.21 -0.57
CA GLY A 127 -7.97 3.30 -2.02
C GLY A 127 -7.01 4.28 -2.70
N LEU A 128 -6.73 5.42 -2.05
CA LEU A 128 -5.92 6.50 -2.59
C LEU A 128 -4.42 6.20 -2.54
N MET A 129 -3.94 5.64 -1.43
CA MET A 129 -2.51 5.40 -1.20
C MET A 129 -1.85 4.49 -2.25
N ARG A 130 -2.64 3.66 -2.94
CA ARG A 130 -2.20 2.69 -3.94
C ARG A 130 -2.65 2.99 -5.37
N LEU A 131 -3.20 4.17 -5.63
CA LEU A 131 -3.88 4.50 -6.89
C LEU A 131 -2.91 4.68 -8.09
N LEU A 132 -1.69 5.13 -7.84
CA LEU A 132 -0.78 5.62 -8.88
C LEU A 132 -0.57 4.64 -10.06
N PRO A 133 -0.34 3.34 -9.87
CA PRO A 133 -0.18 2.40 -10.99
C PRO A 133 -1.37 2.40 -11.97
N ALA A 134 -2.61 2.53 -11.49
CA ALA A 134 -3.79 2.59 -12.36
C ALA A 134 -3.88 3.89 -13.18
N VAL A 135 -3.21 4.96 -12.75
CA VAL A 135 -3.13 6.22 -13.51
C VAL A 135 -2.04 6.15 -14.58
N LEU A 136 -1.02 5.31 -14.36
CA LEU A 136 0.14 5.18 -15.25
C LEU A 136 -0.04 4.13 -16.36
N ALA A 137 -0.89 3.13 -16.13
CA ALA A 137 -1.13 2.01 -17.04
C ALA A 137 -1.94 2.36 -18.29
#